data_AF-A0A6M2EFB1-F1
#
_entry.id   AF-A0A6M2EFB1-F1
#
_cell.length_a   1.000
_cell.length_b   1.000
_cell.length_c   1.000
_cell.angle_alpha   90.00
_cell.angle_beta   90.00
_cell.angle_gamma   90.00
#
_symmetry.space_group_name_H-M   'P 1'
#
loop_
_entity.id
_entity.type
_entity.pdbx_description
1 polymer ?
#
loop_
_entity_poly.entity_id
_entity_poly.type
_entity_poly.pdbx_seq_one_letter_code
_entity_poly.pdbx_strand_id
1 'polypeptide(L)'
;MVAAAATATAANPLTCSLFPSQGLRGTTSGLQWTKRQCTRKASALTVTAKFDLKPPPYPMNALEPHMSKDTFEYHWGKHHRAYVNNLNKQIEGTELDDMSLDDVVLITYNKGDPLPAFNNAAQAWNHEFFWESMKPGGGGKPSGELLQLMERDFGSFDKFVEEFKSAAATQFGSGWAWLVYKANRLDVGNAVNPCPSEEDKKLVVVKSPNAVNPLVWDYYPLLTIDVWEHAYYLDFQNRRPDYISNFMERLVSWDAVSARLEVARARAAEREIEEARKRKEEEEGNFTDKEPAEIFIDGVADDSETD
;
A
#
# COMPACT_ATOMS: atom_id res chain seq x y z
N MET A 1 -44.19 -18.23 -30.01
CA MET A 1 -45.21 -18.08 -28.93
C MET A 1 -44.46 -17.79 -27.65
N VAL A 2 -44.65 -16.68 -26.91
CA VAL A 2 -45.43 -15.45 -27.17
C VAL A 2 -44.62 -14.27 -26.58
N ALA A 3 -44.73 -13.10 -27.22
CA ALA A 3 -44.40 -11.76 -26.68
C ALA A 3 -45.26 -11.42 -25.42
N ALA A 4 -45.40 -10.23 -24.83
CA ALA A 4 -44.96 -8.84 -25.05
C ALA A 4 -45.11 -8.10 -23.69
N ALA A 5 -44.75 -6.83 -23.43
CA ALA A 5 -44.06 -5.77 -24.17
C ALA A 5 -43.41 -4.81 -23.13
N ALA A 6 -42.99 -3.60 -23.53
CA ALA A 6 -42.61 -2.49 -22.65
C ALA A 6 -43.60 -1.32 -22.74
N THR A 7 -43.63 -0.45 -21.73
CA THR A 7 -44.00 0.98 -21.89
C THR A 7 -43.30 1.84 -20.85
N ALA A 8 -42.68 2.92 -21.31
CA ALA A 8 -42.27 4.07 -20.50
C ALA A 8 -43.05 5.30 -20.96
N THR A 9 -43.33 6.25 -20.06
CA THR A 9 -43.86 7.57 -20.40
C THR A 9 -43.24 8.63 -19.50
N ALA A 10 -42.89 9.77 -20.11
CA ALA A 10 -42.40 10.97 -19.43
C ALA A 10 -43.24 12.17 -19.88
N ALA A 11 -43.46 13.15 -18.99
CA ALA A 11 -43.89 14.49 -19.37
C ALA A 11 -43.56 15.52 -18.27
N ASN A 12 -42.87 16.59 -18.68
CA ASN A 12 -42.66 17.86 -17.96
C ASN A 12 -43.79 18.85 -18.35
N PRO A 13 -43.69 20.16 -18.05
CA PRO A 13 -43.54 20.84 -16.75
C PRO A 13 -44.69 21.89 -16.59
N LEU A 14 -44.61 22.82 -15.62
CA LEU A 14 -45.15 24.19 -15.83
C LEU A 14 -44.55 25.23 -14.86
N THR A 15 -44.26 26.40 -15.40
CA THR A 15 -43.72 27.61 -14.72
C THR A 15 -44.81 28.66 -14.54
N CYS A 16 -44.80 29.46 -13.46
CA CYS A 16 -45.18 30.87 -13.57
C CYS A 16 -44.71 31.77 -12.41
N SER A 17 -44.71 33.06 -12.72
CA SER A 17 -43.89 34.14 -12.15
C SER A 17 -44.64 35.17 -11.29
N LEU A 18 -43.87 35.84 -10.42
CA LEU A 18 -43.91 37.28 -10.05
C LEU A 18 -44.90 37.86 -8.99
N PHE A 19 -44.27 38.74 -8.20
CA PHE A 19 -44.67 39.80 -7.25
C PHE A 19 -45.68 40.85 -7.79
N PRO A 20 -46.02 42.00 -7.09
CA PRO A 20 -45.67 42.47 -5.72
C PRO A 20 -46.86 43.04 -4.89
N SER A 21 -46.61 43.45 -3.62
CA SER A 21 -47.02 44.80 -3.15
C SER A 21 -46.32 45.26 -1.84
N GLN A 22 -46.33 46.59 -1.69
CA GLN A 22 -45.75 47.48 -0.66
C GLN A 22 -46.30 47.18 0.76
N GLY A 23 -45.67 47.55 1.88
CA GLY A 23 -44.47 48.36 2.16
C GLY A 23 -44.69 49.21 3.44
N LEU A 24 -43.64 49.68 4.13
CA LEU A 24 -43.64 50.90 4.97
C LEU A 24 -42.26 51.17 5.61
N ARG A 25 -41.98 52.44 5.92
CA ARG A 25 -40.70 52.92 6.47
C ARG A 25 -40.67 52.84 8.00
N GLY A 26 -39.51 52.51 8.55
CA GLY A 26 -39.15 52.74 9.95
C GLY A 26 -37.65 53.00 10.08
N THR A 27 -37.25 54.26 10.23
CA THR A 27 -35.84 54.65 10.42
C THR A 27 -35.50 54.75 11.90
N THR A 28 -34.57 53.92 12.37
CA THR A 28 -33.81 54.18 13.61
C THR A 28 -32.33 53.95 13.36
N SER A 29 -31.52 54.94 13.75
CA SER A 29 -30.06 54.89 13.68
C SER A 29 -29.52 54.08 14.85
N GLY A 30 -28.86 52.96 14.57
CA GLY A 30 -28.17 52.15 15.57
C GLY A 30 -26.71 51.94 15.16
N LEU A 31 -25.79 52.47 15.96
CA LEU A 31 -24.35 52.19 15.81
C LEU A 31 -24.10 50.69 16.01
N GLN A 32 -23.55 50.00 15.02
CA GLN A 32 -23.06 48.63 15.17
C GLN A 32 -21.58 48.52 14.84
N TRP A 33 -20.85 47.90 15.78
CA TRP A 33 -19.45 47.51 15.62
C TRP A 33 -19.22 46.74 14.31
N THR A 34 -18.21 47.15 13.55
CA THR A 34 -17.63 46.34 12.50
C THR A 34 -16.86 45.18 13.12
N LYS A 35 -17.55 44.05 13.37
CA LYS A 35 -16.87 42.76 13.53
C LYS A 35 -16.07 42.51 12.26
N ARG A 36 -14.73 42.61 12.36
CA ARG A 36 -13.82 42.14 11.30
C ARG A 36 -13.98 40.63 11.20
N GLN A 37 -14.86 40.17 10.30
CA GLN A 37 -14.86 38.78 9.86
C GLN A 37 -13.53 38.52 9.17
N CYS A 38 -12.59 37.94 9.92
CA CYS A 38 -11.43 37.28 9.34
C CYS A 38 -11.94 36.02 8.64
N THR A 39 -12.38 36.17 7.40
CA THR A 39 -12.66 35.05 6.50
C THR A 39 -11.35 34.37 6.19
N ARG A 40 -10.92 33.48 7.09
CA ARG A 40 -10.03 32.39 6.72
C ARG A 40 -10.73 31.65 5.59
N LYS A 41 -10.33 31.94 4.34
CA LYS A 41 -10.52 31.01 3.24
C LYS A 41 -9.80 29.74 3.66
N ALA A 42 -10.55 28.75 4.14
CA ALA A 42 -10.07 27.39 4.10
C ALA A 42 -9.79 27.11 2.63
N SER A 43 -8.51 27.04 2.28
CA SER A 43 -8.13 26.52 0.98
C SER A 43 -8.56 25.06 1.01
N ALA A 44 -9.60 24.71 0.26
CA ALA A 44 -9.85 23.33 -0.05
C ALA A 44 -8.61 22.82 -0.80
N LEU A 45 -7.83 21.97 -0.14
CA LEU A 45 -6.76 21.22 -0.79
C LEU A 45 -7.44 20.12 -1.60
N THR A 46 -8.03 20.49 -2.73
CA THR A 46 -8.52 19.53 -3.71
C THR A 46 -7.31 19.01 -4.49
N VAL A 47 -6.75 17.89 -4.03
CA VAL A 47 -5.68 17.15 -4.71
C VAL A 47 -6.23 15.79 -5.15
N THR A 48 -7.30 15.80 -5.95
CA THR A 48 -7.81 14.60 -6.61
C THR A 48 -6.96 14.26 -7.84
N ALA A 49 -5.73 13.84 -7.56
CA ALA A 49 -4.87 13.17 -8.54
C ALA A 49 -5.32 11.70 -8.64
N LYS A 50 -6.41 11.47 -9.39
CA LYS A 50 -6.85 10.13 -9.81
C LYS A 50 -5.63 9.33 -10.30
N PHE A 51 -5.52 8.07 -9.89
CA PHE A 51 -4.34 7.26 -10.18
C PHE A 51 -4.06 7.20 -11.69
N ASP A 52 -2.85 7.60 -12.08
CA ASP A 52 -2.38 7.53 -13.46
C ASP A 52 -1.81 6.15 -13.80
N LEU A 53 -2.05 5.68 -15.03
CA LEU A 53 -1.36 4.49 -15.54
C LEU A 53 0.09 4.86 -15.89
N LYS A 54 0.99 4.70 -14.92
CA LYS A 54 2.43 4.96 -15.12
C LYS A 54 2.97 4.09 -16.26
N PRO A 55 3.74 4.67 -17.20
CA PRO A 55 4.43 3.89 -18.22
C PRO A 55 5.58 3.08 -17.59
N PRO A 56 5.89 1.87 -18.07
CA PRO A 56 7.06 1.13 -17.64
C PRO A 56 8.35 1.90 -17.98
N PRO A 57 9.46 1.66 -17.25
CA PRO A 57 10.69 2.43 -17.41
C PRO A 57 11.48 2.13 -18.71
N TYR A 58 10.87 1.45 -19.69
CA TYR A 58 11.46 1.07 -20.96
C TYR A 58 10.38 0.85 -22.05
N PRO A 59 10.73 0.92 -23.35
CA PRO A 59 9.79 0.67 -24.45
C PRO A 59 9.15 -0.72 -24.45
N MET A 60 7.97 -0.84 -25.07
CA MET A 60 7.16 -2.07 -25.06
C MET A 60 7.82 -3.32 -25.67
N ASN A 61 8.77 -3.12 -26.59
CA ASN A 61 9.55 -4.20 -27.21
C ASN A 61 10.93 -4.41 -26.58
N ALA A 62 11.28 -3.67 -25.53
CA ALA A 62 12.63 -3.70 -24.97
C ALA A 62 12.93 -4.96 -24.13
N LEU A 63 11.92 -5.81 -23.89
CA LEU A 63 12.08 -7.12 -23.27
C LEU A 63 12.13 -8.28 -24.28
N GLU A 64 12.05 -8.01 -25.59
CA GLU A 64 12.17 -9.06 -26.60
C GLU A 64 13.59 -9.66 -26.63
N PRO A 65 13.75 -10.97 -26.89
CA PRO A 65 12.72 -11.97 -27.22
C PRO A 65 12.11 -12.66 -25.97
N HIS A 66 12.35 -12.14 -24.77
CA HIS A 66 12.04 -12.80 -23.50
C HIS A 66 10.63 -12.49 -22.97
N MET A 67 10.03 -11.39 -23.40
CA MET A 67 8.59 -11.12 -23.34
C MET A 67 8.22 -10.43 -24.65
N SER A 68 7.19 -10.89 -25.36
CA SER A 68 6.82 -10.26 -26.63
C SER A 68 6.21 -8.87 -26.43
N LYS A 69 6.35 -8.02 -27.46
CA LYS A 69 5.62 -6.74 -27.53
C LYS A 69 4.10 -6.95 -27.40
N ASP A 70 3.56 -8.04 -27.92
CA ASP A 70 2.13 -8.36 -27.82
C ASP A 70 1.73 -8.64 -26.35
N THR A 71 2.45 -9.51 -25.64
CA THR A 71 2.27 -9.71 -24.18
C THR A 71 2.30 -8.38 -23.45
N PHE A 72 3.26 -7.50 -23.76
CA PHE A 72 3.37 -6.17 -23.15
C PHE A 72 2.15 -5.28 -23.43
N GLU A 73 1.72 -5.17 -24.69
CA GLU A 73 0.58 -4.33 -25.10
C GLU A 73 -0.74 -4.80 -24.48
N TYR A 74 -0.94 -6.10 -24.31
CA TYR A 74 -2.09 -6.63 -23.57
C TYR A 74 -1.93 -6.41 -22.05
N HIS A 75 -0.80 -6.80 -21.47
CA HIS A 75 -0.60 -6.80 -20.02
C HIS A 75 -0.56 -5.39 -19.42
N TRP A 76 0.27 -4.47 -19.94
CA TRP A 76 0.24 -3.07 -19.52
C TRP A 76 -0.93 -2.32 -20.17
N GLY A 77 -1.06 -2.43 -21.49
CA GLY A 77 -1.95 -1.58 -22.27
C GLY A 77 -3.44 -1.89 -22.11
N LYS A 78 -3.82 -3.10 -21.68
CA LYS A 78 -5.21 -3.51 -21.39
C LYS A 78 -5.44 -3.88 -19.92
N HIS A 79 -4.71 -4.85 -19.38
CA HIS A 79 -4.97 -5.36 -18.02
C HIS A 79 -4.65 -4.32 -16.94
N HIS A 80 -3.41 -3.81 -16.89
CA HIS A 80 -3.03 -2.76 -15.94
C HIS A 80 -3.90 -1.50 -16.10
N ARG A 81 -4.14 -1.06 -17.34
CA ARG A 81 -5.06 0.05 -17.66
C ARG A 81 -6.47 -0.16 -17.11
N ALA A 82 -7.01 -1.38 -17.18
CA ALA A 82 -8.35 -1.70 -16.68
C ALA A 82 -8.41 -1.59 -15.16
N TYR A 83 -7.40 -2.08 -14.43
CA TYR A 83 -7.34 -1.94 -12.97
C TYR A 83 -7.32 -0.47 -12.54
N VAL A 84 -6.44 0.35 -13.11
CA VAL A 84 -6.36 1.80 -12.82
C VAL A 84 -7.69 2.51 -13.14
N ASN A 85 -8.26 2.26 -14.33
CA ASN A 85 -9.53 2.87 -14.74
C ASN A 85 -10.73 2.45 -13.86
N ASN A 86 -10.73 1.23 -13.34
CA ASN A 86 -11.81 0.72 -12.49
C ASN A 86 -11.63 1.21 -11.04
N LEU A 87 -10.40 1.25 -10.53
CA LEU A 87 -10.06 1.84 -9.23
C LEU A 87 -10.56 3.28 -9.15
N ASN A 88 -10.19 4.11 -10.12
CA ASN A 88 -10.60 5.52 -10.17
C ASN A 88 -12.13 5.69 -10.16
N LYS A 89 -12.90 4.79 -10.80
CA LYS A 89 -14.38 4.81 -10.75
C LYS A 89 -14.97 4.33 -9.42
N GLN A 90 -14.23 3.53 -8.66
CA GLN A 90 -14.67 3.00 -7.37
C GLN A 90 -14.41 3.97 -6.21
N ILE A 91 -13.37 4.80 -6.33
CA ILE A 91 -12.96 5.74 -5.27
C ILE A 91 -13.38 7.20 -5.52
N GLU A 92 -13.79 7.56 -6.73
CA GLU A 92 -14.15 8.95 -7.09
C GLU A 92 -15.18 9.55 -6.11
N GLY A 93 -14.78 10.62 -5.42
CA GLY A 93 -15.61 11.28 -4.41
C GLY A 93 -15.76 10.54 -3.07
N THR A 94 -14.93 9.53 -2.81
CA THR A 94 -14.77 8.88 -1.50
C THR A 94 -13.52 9.39 -0.78
N GLU A 95 -13.37 9.06 0.50
CA GLU A 95 -12.14 9.37 1.28
C GLU A 95 -10.87 8.72 0.72
N LEU A 96 -10.99 7.68 -0.12
CA LEU A 96 -9.88 6.98 -0.76
C LEU A 96 -9.27 7.74 -1.95
N ASP A 97 -9.95 8.76 -2.49
CA ASP A 97 -9.53 9.56 -3.66
C ASP A 97 -8.33 10.49 -3.35
N ASP A 98 -8.16 10.86 -2.08
CA ASP A 98 -7.07 11.73 -1.58
C ASP A 98 -5.89 10.92 -0.97
N MET A 99 -5.91 9.58 -1.04
CA MET A 99 -4.93 8.69 -0.39
C MET A 99 -3.85 8.14 -1.34
N SER A 100 -2.73 7.68 -0.81
CA SER A 100 -1.72 6.97 -1.61
C SER A 100 -2.21 5.58 -2.03
N LEU A 101 -1.66 5.03 -3.12
CA LEU A 101 -2.07 3.70 -3.60
C LEU A 101 -1.80 2.60 -2.55
N ASP A 102 -0.66 2.70 -1.85
CA ASP A 102 -0.30 1.84 -0.72
C ASP A 102 -1.35 1.91 0.40
N ASP A 103 -1.78 3.11 0.81
CA ASP A 103 -2.81 3.29 1.84
C ASP A 103 -4.16 2.71 1.41
N VAL A 104 -4.58 2.96 0.16
CA VAL A 104 -5.82 2.40 -0.39
C VAL A 104 -5.77 0.87 -0.38
N VAL A 105 -4.65 0.25 -0.75
CA VAL A 105 -4.46 -1.22 -0.67
C VAL A 105 -4.60 -1.72 0.78
N LEU A 106 -3.93 -1.06 1.73
CA LEU A 106 -3.94 -1.46 3.14
C LEU A 106 -5.32 -1.35 3.79
N ILE A 107 -6.01 -0.23 3.56
CA ILE A 107 -7.35 0.04 4.10
C ILE A 107 -8.38 -0.91 3.48
N THR A 108 -8.38 -1.03 2.15
CA THR A 108 -9.40 -1.82 1.45
C THR A 108 -9.23 -3.32 1.60
N TYR A 109 -8.06 -3.81 2.02
CA TYR A 109 -7.89 -5.23 2.37
C TYR A 109 -8.75 -5.67 3.57
N ASN A 110 -9.09 -4.73 4.47
CA ASN A 110 -10.04 -4.92 5.58
C ASN A 110 -9.91 -6.29 6.28
N LYS A 111 -8.71 -6.58 6.80
CA LYS A 111 -8.40 -7.80 7.56
C LYS A 111 -8.68 -9.13 6.86
N GLY A 112 -8.66 -9.15 5.53
CA GLY A 112 -8.95 -10.35 4.73
C GLY A 112 -10.43 -10.53 4.38
N ASP A 113 -11.26 -9.51 4.63
CA ASP A 113 -12.62 -9.36 4.10
C ASP A 113 -12.67 -8.14 3.14
N PRO A 114 -12.11 -8.25 1.91
CA PRO A 114 -11.68 -7.07 1.17
C PRO A 114 -12.85 -6.24 0.62
N LEU A 115 -12.76 -4.92 0.79
CA LEU A 115 -13.69 -3.96 0.24
C LEU A 115 -13.64 -3.95 -1.31
N PRO A 116 -14.71 -3.51 -2.01
CA PRO A 116 -14.81 -3.63 -3.47
C PRO A 116 -13.66 -3.03 -4.28
N ALA A 117 -12.97 -2.00 -3.75
CA ALA A 117 -11.84 -1.34 -4.40
C ALA A 117 -10.52 -2.15 -4.33
N PHE A 118 -10.37 -3.07 -3.36
CA PHE A 118 -9.12 -3.77 -3.09
C PHE A 118 -8.51 -4.45 -4.31
N ASN A 119 -9.30 -5.22 -5.05
CA ASN A 119 -8.79 -5.97 -6.19
C ASN A 119 -8.22 -5.07 -7.30
N ASN A 120 -8.79 -3.89 -7.53
CA ASN A 120 -8.26 -2.94 -8.52
C ASN A 120 -7.08 -2.13 -7.98
N ALA A 121 -7.13 -1.73 -6.70
CA ALA A 121 -6.02 -1.04 -6.01
C ALA A 121 -4.76 -1.91 -5.98
N ALA A 122 -4.89 -3.13 -5.46
CA ALA A 122 -3.77 -4.04 -5.31
C ALA A 122 -3.25 -4.53 -6.67
N GLN A 123 -4.11 -4.81 -7.66
CA GLN A 123 -3.60 -5.15 -9.00
C GLN A 123 -2.89 -3.97 -9.68
N ALA A 124 -3.37 -2.72 -9.55
CA ALA A 124 -2.64 -1.57 -10.07
C ALA A 124 -1.23 -1.47 -9.44
N TRP A 125 -1.16 -1.59 -8.11
CA TRP A 125 0.10 -1.59 -7.37
C TRP A 125 1.04 -2.73 -7.80
N ASN A 126 0.52 -3.96 -7.89
CA ASN A 126 1.28 -5.15 -8.27
C ASN A 126 1.89 -5.01 -9.68
N HIS A 127 1.13 -4.47 -10.62
CA HIS A 127 1.59 -4.30 -12.00
C HIS A 127 2.64 -3.20 -12.10
N GLU A 128 2.46 -2.04 -11.45
CA GLU A 128 3.49 -1.01 -11.36
C GLU A 128 4.82 -1.59 -10.82
N PHE A 129 4.74 -2.30 -9.70
CA PHE A 129 5.89 -2.95 -9.07
C PHE A 129 6.53 -4.04 -9.95
N PHE A 130 5.74 -4.77 -10.75
CA PHE A 130 6.19 -5.79 -11.69
C PHE A 130 6.96 -5.21 -12.88
N TRP A 131 6.52 -4.10 -13.47
CA TRP A 131 7.24 -3.44 -14.56
C TRP A 131 8.61 -2.92 -14.11
N GLU A 132 8.72 -2.39 -12.90
CA GLU A 132 10.00 -2.01 -12.28
C GLU A 132 10.88 -3.21 -11.87
N SER A 133 10.27 -4.39 -11.68
CA SER A 133 10.99 -5.62 -11.31
C SER A 133 11.80 -6.22 -12.46
N MET A 134 11.64 -5.71 -13.69
CA MET A 134 12.31 -6.16 -14.90
C MET A 134 13.15 -5.05 -15.54
N LYS A 135 14.11 -5.42 -16.39
CA LYS A 135 14.82 -4.50 -17.28
C LYS A 135 15.27 -5.18 -18.58
N PRO A 136 15.48 -4.42 -19.67
CA PRO A 136 16.20 -4.90 -20.85
C PRO A 136 17.59 -5.41 -20.46
N GLY A 137 17.95 -6.63 -20.87
CA GLY A 137 19.21 -7.26 -20.48
C GLY A 137 19.31 -7.56 -18.97
N GLY A 138 18.20 -7.90 -18.34
CA GLY A 138 18.13 -8.33 -16.94
C GLY A 138 18.59 -9.77 -16.71
N GLY A 139 18.25 -10.30 -15.54
CA GLY A 139 18.66 -11.62 -15.09
C GLY A 139 20.10 -11.66 -14.56
N GLY A 140 20.76 -12.81 -14.65
CA GLY A 140 22.05 -13.06 -13.99
C GLY A 140 21.91 -13.20 -12.46
N LYS A 141 22.97 -12.88 -11.72
CA LYS A 141 22.97 -12.88 -10.25
C LYS A 141 23.07 -11.43 -9.72
N PRO A 142 22.47 -11.11 -8.55
CA PRO A 142 22.71 -9.85 -7.85
C PRO A 142 24.14 -9.80 -7.31
N SER A 143 24.54 -8.64 -6.78
CA SER A 143 25.84 -8.42 -6.16
C SER A 143 25.70 -7.66 -4.84
N GLY A 144 26.80 -7.46 -4.13
CA GLY A 144 26.82 -6.68 -2.88
C GLY A 144 25.95 -7.30 -1.78
N GLU A 145 25.29 -6.42 -1.02
CA GLU A 145 24.54 -6.81 0.19
C GLU A 145 23.31 -7.69 -0.11
N LEU A 146 22.63 -7.48 -1.26
CA LEU A 146 21.52 -8.34 -1.66
C LEU A 146 21.96 -9.80 -1.85
N LEU A 147 23.12 -10.04 -2.47
CA LEU A 147 23.66 -11.39 -2.63
C LEU A 147 24.04 -11.99 -1.27
N GLN A 148 24.70 -11.22 -0.40
CA GLN A 148 25.09 -11.68 0.93
C GLN A 148 23.89 -12.07 1.79
N LEU A 149 22.80 -11.30 1.73
CA LEU A 149 21.55 -11.62 2.43
C LEU A 149 20.87 -12.86 1.83
N MET A 150 20.91 -13.06 0.51
CA MET A 150 20.42 -14.29 -0.10
C MET A 150 21.23 -15.53 0.32
N GLU A 151 22.55 -15.41 0.38
CA GLU A 151 23.44 -16.47 0.84
C GLU A 151 23.24 -16.76 2.34
N ARG A 152 22.97 -15.74 3.16
CA ARG A 152 22.62 -15.90 4.59
C ARG A 152 21.29 -16.60 4.79
N ASP A 153 20.23 -16.17 4.09
CA ASP A 153 18.85 -16.55 4.40
C ASP A 153 18.39 -17.83 3.68
N PHE A 154 18.89 -18.07 2.47
CA PHE A 154 18.57 -19.28 1.68
C PHE A 154 19.75 -20.27 1.60
N GLY A 155 20.94 -19.89 2.11
CA GLY A 155 22.16 -20.69 2.06
C GLY A 155 22.94 -20.61 0.72
N SER A 156 22.29 -20.19 -0.36
CA SER A 156 22.93 -19.77 -1.62
C SER A 156 21.94 -19.04 -2.53
N PHE A 157 22.44 -18.26 -3.50
CA PHE A 157 21.59 -17.69 -4.56
C PHE A 157 20.81 -18.77 -5.33
N ASP A 158 21.43 -19.91 -5.61
CA ASP A 158 20.80 -20.95 -6.43
C ASP A 158 19.63 -21.61 -5.69
N LYS A 159 19.75 -21.78 -4.35
CA LYS A 159 18.62 -22.21 -3.49
C LYS A 159 17.49 -21.18 -3.44
N PHE A 160 17.82 -19.89 -3.35
CA PHE A 160 16.82 -18.83 -3.48
C PHE A 160 16.06 -18.93 -4.81
N VAL A 161 16.76 -19.16 -5.93
CA VAL A 161 16.13 -19.32 -7.25
C VAL A 161 15.24 -20.56 -7.29
N GLU A 162 15.66 -21.69 -6.71
CA GLU A 162 14.83 -22.90 -6.59
C GLU A 162 13.55 -22.63 -5.78
N GLU A 163 13.65 -21.97 -4.63
CA GLU A 163 12.51 -21.62 -3.78
C GLU A 163 11.54 -20.64 -4.46
N PHE A 164 12.06 -19.58 -5.09
CA PHE A 164 11.27 -18.60 -5.83
C PHE A 164 10.58 -19.22 -7.05
N LYS A 165 11.29 -20.05 -7.83
CA LYS A 165 10.70 -20.80 -8.96
C LYS A 165 9.60 -21.76 -8.47
N SER A 166 9.82 -22.44 -7.35
CA SER A 166 8.84 -23.34 -6.73
C SER A 166 7.59 -22.59 -6.24
N ALA A 167 7.74 -21.44 -5.58
CA ALA A 167 6.63 -20.63 -5.13
C ALA A 167 5.76 -20.13 -6.29
N ALA A 168 6.39 -19.61 -7.35
CA ALA A 168 5.71 -19.15 -8.56
C ALA A 168 4.99 -20.29 -9.32
N ALA A 169 5.63 -21.47 -9.43
CA ALA A 169 5.03 -22.63 -10.10
C ALA A 169 3.85 -23.22 -9.31
N THR A 170 3.95 -23.25 -7.98
CA THR A 170 2.96 -23.88 -7.09
C THR A 170 1.86 -22.92 -6.59
N GLN A 171 1.82 -21.68 -7.06
CA GLN A 171 0.66 -20.79 -6.86
C GLN A 171 -0.50 -21.28 -7.75
N PHE A 172 -1.46 -21.99 -7.18
CA PHE A 172 -2.58 -22.52 -7.96
C PHE A 172 -3.51 -21.39 -8.46
N GLY A 173 -3.93 -21.47 -9.72
CA GLY A 173 -4.72 -20.42 -10.37
C GLY A 173 -3.93 -19.13 -10.58
N SER A 174 -4.62 -17.99 -10.41
CA SER A 174 -4.08 -16.64 -10.50
C SER A 174 -3.37 -16.21 -9.22
N GLY A 175 -2.31 -15.41 -9.35
CA GLY A 175 -1.57 -14.88 -8.22
C GLY A 175 -0.18 -14.41 -8.58
N TRP A 176 0.65 -14.26 -7.55
CA TRP A 176 1.98 -13.68 -7.63
C TRP A 176 2.96 -14.47 -6.74
N ALA A 177 4.25 -14.39 -7.06
CA ALA A 177 5.32 -14.82 -6.15
C ALA A 177 6.32 -13.69 -5.91
N TRP A 178 6.78 -13.57 -4.68
CA TRP A 178 7.48 -12.40 -4.16
C TRP A 178 8.75 -12.81 -3.42
N LEU A 179 9.80 -12.00 -3.56
CA LEU A 179 10.85 -11.88 -2.56
C LEU A 179 10.52 -10.68 -1.69
N VAL A 180 10.50 -10.86 -0.38
CA VAL A 180 10.23 -9.79 0.59
C VAL A 180 11.36 -9.68 1.60
N TYR A 181 11.58 -8.48 2.13
CA TYR A 181 12.30 -8.29 3.39
C TYR A 181 11.27 -8.30 4.53
N LYS A 182 11.31 -9.35 5.36
CA LYS A 182 10.50 -9.49 6.57
C LYS A 182 11.19 -8.75 7.71
N ALA A 183 10.67 -7.57 8.04
CA ALA A 183 11.03 -6.81 9.23
C ALA A 183 9.77 -6.19 9.86
N ASN A 184 8.67 -6.96 9.86
CA ASN A 184 7.40 -6.51 10.41
C ASN A 184 7.51 -6.41 11.93
N ARG A 185 7.16 -5.24 12.48
CA ARG A 185 7.03 -5.00 13.92
C ARG A 185 5.58 -4.84 14.35
N LEU A 186 4.66 -4.65 13.40
CA LEU A 186 3.25 -4.42 13.68
C LEU A 186 2.53 -5.68 14.15
N ASP A 187 1.77 -5.54 15.24
CA ASP A 187 0.58 -6.35 15.52
C ASP A 187 -0.55 -5.97 14.54
N VAL A 188 -0.34 -6.28 13.25
CA VAL A 188 -1.37 -6.11 12.23
C VAL A 188 -2.40 -7.21 12.39
N GLY A 189 -3.57 -6.88 12.95
CA GLY A 189 -4.78 -7.70 12.82
C GLY A 189 -5.26 -7.92 11.37
N ASN A 190 -4.49 -7.43 10.39
CA ASN A 190 -4.67 -7.63 8.95
C ASN A 190 -3.97 -8.90 8.45
N ALA A 191 -3.03 -9.47 9.20
CA ALA A 191 -2.36 -10.71 8.86
C ALA A 191 -2.37 -11.63 10.08
N VAL A 192 -2.51 -12.94 9.88
CA VAL A 192 -2.05 -13.91 10.89
C VAL A 192 -0.52 -14.01 10.78
N ASN A 193 0.16 -12.89 10.97
CA ASN A 193 1.59 -12.87 11.16
C ASN A 193 1.84 -13.30 12.61
N PRO A 194 2.63 -14.36 12.86
CA PRO A 194 3.10 -14.61 14.21
C PRO A 194 3.86 -13.36 14.70
N CYS A 195 3.74 -13.06 16.00
CA CYS A 195 4.38 -11.91 16.64
C CYS A 195 5.87 -11.82 16.27
N PRO A 196 6.45 -10.61 16.25
CA PRO A 196 7.86 -10.39 15.94
C PRO A 196 8.75 -11.37 16.72
N SER A 197 9.64 -12.07 16.01
CA SER A 197 10.49 -13.12 16.56
C SER A 197 11.95 -12.83 16.27
N GLU A 198 12.85 -13.57 16.93
CA GLU A 198 14.30 -13.52 16.66
C GLU A 198 14.67 -13.90 15.20
N GLU A 199 13.70 -14.29 14.37
CA GLU A 199 13.87 -14.55 12.93
C GLU A 199 13.51 -13.37 12.01
N ASP A 200 13.23 -12.18 12.53
CA ASP A 200 12.99 -10.99 11.70
C ASP A 200 14.29 -10.41 11.10
N LYS A 201 14.16 -9.44 10.18
CA LYS A 201 15.24 -8.85 9.35
C LYS A 201 15.85 -9.84 8.34
N LYS A 202 15.01 -10.70 7.75
CA LYS A 202 15.41 -11.69 6.74
C LYS A 202 14.65 -11.57 5.42
N LEU A 203 15.28 -12.04 4.36
CA LEU A 203 14.63 -12.32 3.09
C LEU A 203 13.74 -13.55 3.22
N VAL A 204 12.55 -13.49 2.60
CA VAL A 204 11.59 -14.60 2.56
C VAL A 204 10.97 -14.66 1.17
N VAL A 205 10.76 -15.88 0.64
CA VAL A 205 9.91 -16.09 -0.53
C VAL A 205 8.47 -16.33 -0.08
N VAL A 206 7.52 -15.59 -0.64
CA VAL A 206 6.08 -15.79 -0.41
C VAL A 206 5.31 -15.83 -1.72
N LYS A 207 4.16 -16.49 -1.74
CA LYS A 207 3.22 -16.46 -2.87
C LYS A 207 1.84 -16.02 -2.38
N SER A 208 1.08 -15.37 -3.25
CA SER A 208 -0.20 -14.78 -2.91
C SER A 208 -1.26 -15.05 -3.98
N PRO A 209 -2.53 -15.28 -3.59
CA PRO A 209 -3.62 -15.51 -4.53
C PRO A 209 -4.15 -14.19 -5.11
N ASN A 210 -4.59 -14.24 -6.37
CA ASN A 210 -5.30 -13.16 -7.05
C ASN A 210 -4.55 -11.80 -6.97
N ALA A 211 -5.10 -10.84 -6.23
CA ALA A 211 -4.58 -9.48 -6.10
C ALA A 211 -3.74 -9.25 -4.83
N VAL A 212 -3.74 -10.20 -3.88
CA VAL A 212 -3.08 -10.04 -2.58
C VAL A 212 -1.58 -9.79 -2.77
N ASN A 213 -1.01 -8.86 -2.00
CA ASN A 213 0.41 -8.54 -2.04
C ASN A 213 0.97 -8.35 -0.63
N PRO A 214 2.30 -8.34 -0.43
CA PRO A 214 2.87 -8.42 0.91
C PRO A 214 2.72 -7.15 1.76
N LEU A 215 2.25 -6.03 1.19
CA LEU A 215 1.95 -4.82 1.98
C LEU A 215 0.93 -5.10 3.08
N VAL A 216 -0.11 -5.90 2.78
CA VAL A 216 -1.18 -6.23 3.73
C VAL A 216 -0.69 -7.11 4.90
N TRP A 217 0.57 -7.55 4.84
CA TRP A 217 1.28 -8.30 5.88
C TRP A 217 2.44 -7.49 6.52
N ASP A 218 2.55 -6.18 6.29
CA ASP A 218 3.69 -5.33 6.73
C ASP A 218 5.07 -5.89 6.30
N TYR A 219 5.10 -6.64 5.20
CA TYR A 219 6.33 -7.13 4.58
C TYR A 219 6.76 -6.16 3.47
N TYR A 220 8.06 -5.93 3.32
CA TYR A 220 8.56 -5.02 2.30
C TYR A 220 8.85 -5.78 0.99
N PRO A 221 8.10 -5.56 -0.11
CA PRO A 221 8.33 -6.29 -1.35
C PRO A 221 9.61 -5.83 -2.06
N LEU A 222 10.41 -6.77 -2.57
CA LEU A 222 11.66 -6.49 -3.27
C LEU A 222 11.60 -6.89 -4.75
N LEU A 223 11.10 -8.10 -5.04
CA LEU A 223 10.91 -8.66 -6.37
C LEU A 223 9.53 -9.31 -6.46
N THR A 224 8.87 -9.23 -7.62
CA THR A 224 7.64 -9.98 -7.91
C THR A 224 7.69 -10.61 -9.29
N ILE A 225 6.93 -11.69 -9.47
CA ILE A 225 6.57 -12.25 -10.78
C ILE A 225 5.05 -12.45 -10.83
N ASP A 226 4.42 -11.95 -11.90
CA ASP A 226 3.02 -12.23 -12.21
C ASP A 226 2.87 -13.68 -12.71
N VAL A 227 2.04 -14.50 -12.07
CA VAL A 227 1.71 -15.86 -12.54
C VAL A 227 0.24 -16.03 -12.90
N TRP A 228 -0.50 -14.94 -13.09
CA TRP A 228 -1.73 -14.94 -13.88
C TRP A 228 -1.42 -15.34 -15.33
N GLU A 229 -2.32 -16.08 -15.97
CA GLU A 229 -2.08 -16.58 -17.34
C GLU A 229 -1.86 -15.45 -18.35
N HIS A 230 -2.51 -14.29 -18.21
CA HIS A 230 -2.31 -13.14 -19.11
C HIS A 230 -0.86 -12.65 -19.19
N ALA A 231 -0.03 -12.93 -18.18
CA ALA A 231 1.36 -12.49 -18.14
C ALA A 231 2.30 -13.34 -19.01
N TYR A 232 1.88 -14.54 -19.42
CA TYR A 232 2.74 -15.50 -20.13
C TYR A 232 2.06 -16.34 -21.22
N TYR A 233 0.72 -16.35 -21.34
CA TYR A 233 0.03 -17.32 -22.21
C TYR A 233 0.33 -17.13 -23.71
N LEU A 234 0.55 -15.89 -24.16
CA LEU A 234 0.90 -15.60 -25.56
C LEU A 234 2.30 -16.14 -25.91
N ASP A 235 3.25 -16.08 -24.98
CA ASP A 235 4.65 -16.45 -25.21
C ASP A 235 4.95 -17.93 -24.84
N PHE A 236 4.31 -18.45 -23.79
CA PHE A 236 4.61 -19.76 -23.19
C PHE A 236 3.41 -20.71 -23.10
N GLN A 237 2.17 -20.24 -23.34
CA GLN A 237 0.94 -21.02 -23.22
C GLN A 237 0.85 -21.68 -21.83
N ASN A 238 0.71 -23.00 -21.74
CA ASN A 238 0.64 -23.73 -20.46
C ASN A 238 2.00 -23.87 -19.75
N ARG A 239 3.12 -23.48 -20.37
CA ARG A 239 4.49 -23.72 -19.87
C ARG A 239 4.93 -22.65 -18.87
N ARG A 240 4.15 -22.48 -17.79
CA ARG A 240 4.48 -21.57 -16.69
C ARG A 240 5.91 -21.77 -16.14
N PRO A 241 6.45 -23.00 -15.96
CA PRO A 241 7.83 -23.19 -15.50
C PRO A 241 8.91 -22.60 -16.43
N ASP A 242 8.68 -22.64 -17.75
CA ASP A 242 9.57 -22.06 -18.76
C ASP A 242 9.55 -20.52 -18.66
N TYR A 243 8.35 -19.94 -18.52
CA TYR A 243 8.16 -18.50 -18.29
C TYR A 243 8.89 -18.01 -17.03
N ILE A 244 8.69 -18.69 -15.89
CA ILE A 244 9.34 -18.32 -14.63
C ILE A 244 10.88 -18.43 -14.75
N SER A 245 11.37 -19.46 -15.45
CA SER A 245 12.81 -19.63 -15.69
C SER A 245 13.38 -18.51 -16.56
N ASN A 246 12.73 -18.21 -17.68
CA ASN A 246 13.09 -17.09 -18.54
C ASN A 246 13.05 -15.74 -17.81
N PHE A 247 12.04 -15.49 -16.96
CA PHE A 247 11.97 -14.29 -16.13
C PHE A 247 13.21 -14.14 -15.24
N MET A 248 13.53 -15.16 -14.43
CA MET A 248 14.68 -15.14 -13.51
C MET A 248 16.02 -15.00 -14.24
N GLU A 249 16.15 -15.63 -15.40
CA GLU A 249 17.43 -15.73 -16.13
C GLU A 249 17.68 -14.54 -17.06
N ARG A 250 16.65 -13.78 -17.45
CA ARG A 250 16.72 -12.80 -18.56
C ARG A 250 16.05 -11.44 -18.30
N LEU A 251 15.13 -11.36 -17.36
CA LEU A 251 14.29 -10.15 -17.17
C LEU A 251 14.56 -9.43 -15.85
N VAL A 252 14.85 -10.12 -14.74
CA VAL A 252 14.95 -9.52 -13.40
C VAL A 252 15.92 -8.33 -13.34
N SER A 253 15.45 -7.21 -12.79
CA SER A 253 16.27 -6.03 -12.49
C SER A 253 16.86 -6.11 -11.08
N TRP A 254 18.00 -6.77 -10.94
CA TRP A 254 18.69 -6.87 -9.64
C TRP A 254 19.07 -5.51 -9.02
N ASP A 255 19.22 -4.47 -9.85
CA ASP A 255 19.47 -3.10 -9.39
C ASP A 255 18.23 -2.52 -8.68
N ALA A 256 17.03 -2.76 -9.22
CA ALA A 256 15.77 -2.35 -8.60
C ALA A 256 15.50 -3.12 -7.29
N VAL A 257 15.77 -4.44 -7.29
CA VAL A 257 15.66 -5.27 -6.07
C VAL A 257 16.63 -4.77 -4.98
N SER A 258 17.87 -4.42 -5.35
CA SER A 258 18.87 -3.87 -4.42
C SER A 258 18.45 -2.48 -3.89
N ALA A 259 17.99 -1.57 -4.75
CA ALA A 259 17.53 -0.25 -4.34
C ALA A 259 16.32 -0.33 -3.38
N ARG A 260 15.38 -1.26 -3.63
CA ARG A 260 14.25 -1.52 -2.72
C ARG A 260 14.71 -2.08 -1.37
N LEU A 261 15.74 -2.93 -1.35
CA LEU A 261 16.31 -3.49 -0.13
C LEU A 261 16.94 -2.42 0.77
N GLU A 262 17.68 -1.46 0.20
CA GLU A 262 18.22 -0.33 0.97
C GLU A 262 17.11 0.47 1.65
N VAL A 263 16.04 0.80 0.92
CA VAL A 263 14.87 1.51 1.48
C VAL A 263 14.16 0.66 2.54
N ALA A 264 14.01 -0.64 2.32
CA ALA A 264 13.41 -1.56 3.29
C ALA A 264 14.16 -1.57 4.63
N ARG A 265 15.49 -1.60 4.57
CA ARG A 265 16.38 -1.63 5.73
C ARG A 265 16.45 -0.29 6.44
N ALA A 266 16.50 0.82 5.69
CA ALA A 266 16.42 2.16 6.25
C ALA A 266 15.11 2.36 7.03
N ARG A 267 13.96 2.04 6.43
CA ARG A 267 12.64 2.12 7.10
C ARG A 267 12.55 1.22 8.33
N ALA A 268 13.13 0.01 8.29
CA ALA A 268 13.18 -0.87 9.45
C ALA A 268 14.01 -0.28 10.59
N ALA A 269 15.17 0.34 10.30
CA ALA A 269 16.00 1.01 11.29
C ALA A 269 15.32 2.27 11.87
N GLU A 270 14.66 3.08 11.02
CA GLU A 270 13.88 4.25 11.46
C GLU A 270 12.76 3.86 12.42
N ARG A 271 12.00 2.79 12.11
CA ARG A 271 10.95 2.24 12.99
C ARG A 271 11.53 1.82 14.34
N GLU A 272 12.68 1.15 14.37
CA GLU A 272 13.32 0.73 15.63
C GLU A 272 13.81 1.91 16.48
N ILE A 273 14.33 2.96 15.85
CA ILE A 273 14.71 4.21 16.55
C ILE A 273 13.48 4.88 17.16
N GLU A 274 12.37 4.96 16.41
CA GLU A 274 11.11 5.54 16.85
C GLU A 274 10.43 4.72 17.97
N GLU A 275 10.46 3.39 17.90
CA GLU A 275 10.01 2.52 18.99
C GLU A 275 10.88 2.69 20.25
N ALA A 276 12.20 2.75 20.10
CA ALA A 276 13.11 2.98 21.22
C ALA A 276 12.93 4.37 21.85
N ARG A 277 12.57 5.39 21.05
CA ARG A 277 12.19 6.72 21.55
C ARG A 277 10.89 6.65 22.38
N LYS A 278 9.84 6.03 21.84
CA LYS A 278 8.55 5.87 22.53
C LYS A 278 8.68 5.12 23.86
N ARG A 279 9.41 4.00 23.89
CA ARG A 279 9.63 3.24 25.14
C ARG A 279 10.32 4.08 26.21
N LYS A 280 11.30 4.92 25.84
CA LYS A 280 11.93 5.85 26.79
C LYS A 280 10.96 6.92 27.29
N GLU A 281 10.13 7.48 26.41
CA GLU A 281 9.12 8.47 26.81
C GLU A 281 8.05 7.86 27.74
N GLU A 282 7.67 6.59 27.52
CA GLU A 282 6.79 5.81 28.41
C GLU A 282 7.47 5.50 29.76
N GLU A 283 8.76 5.12 29.76
CA GLU A 283 9.55 4.87 30.97
C GLU A 283 9.77 6.15 31.81
N GLU A 284 10.10 7.28 31.17
CA GLU A 284 10.31 8.57 31.81
C GLU A 284 9.00 9.18 32.34
N GLY A 285 7.91 9.13 31.57
CA GLY A 285 6.59 9.61 32.00
C GLY A 285 6.02 8.83 33.19
N ASN A 286 6.25 7.51 33.23
CA ASN A 286 5.86 6.64 34.35
C ASN A 286 6.75 6.81 35.60
N PHE A 287 7.87 7.55 35.49
CA PHE A 287 8.69 7.96 36.62
C PHE A 287 8.21 9.27 37.24
N THR A 288 7.70 10.21 36.43
CA THR A 288 7.16 11.50 36.93
C THR A 288 5.84 11.37 37.69
N ASP A 289 5.02 10.35 37.41
CA ASP A 289 3.77 10.07 38.15
C ASP A 289 3.97 9.33 39.48
N LYS A 290 5.23 9.13 39.92
CA LYS A 290 5.59 8.53 41.21
C LYS A 290 6.33 9.52 42.11
N GLU A 291 5.63 10.53 42.59
CA GLU A 291 6.09 11.24 43.79
C GLU A 291 6.25 10.24 44.96
N PRO A 292 7.36 10.28 45.71
CA PRO A 292 7.55 9.42 46.86
C PRO A 292 6.62 9.87 47.99
N ALA A 293 5.79 8.95 48.49
CA ALA A 293 4.99 9.19 49.68
C ALA A 293 5.88 9.64 50.85
N GLU A 294 5.59 10.81 51.42
CA GLU A 294 6.37 11.40 52.51
C GLU A 294 6.45 10.44 53.70
N ILE A 295 7.66 9.99 54.02
CA ILE A 295 7.92 9.24 55.25
C ILE A 295 7.91 10.25 56.41
N PHE A 296 6.78 10.33 57.10
CA PHE A 296 6.65 11.08 58.34
C PHE A 296 7.62 10.49 59.38
N ILE A 297 8.65 11.27 59.74
CA ILE A 297 9.54 10.96 60.86
C ILE A 297 8.95 11.66 62.09
N ASP A 298 8.28 10.89 62.95
CA ASP A 298 7.80 11.42 64.23
C ASP A 298 8.98 11.88 65.09
N GLY A 299 9.00 13.17 65.40
CA GLY A 299 10.02 13.79 66.24
C GLY A 299 9.84 13.42 67.71
N VAL A 300 10.93 13.00 68.35
CA VAL A 300 10.99 12.81 69.80
C VAL A 300 10.85 14.18 70.47
N ALA A 301 9.80 14.37 71.25
CA ALA A 301 9.67 15.47 72.21
C ALA A 301 10.07 14.95 73.60
N ASP A 302 11.29 15.32 74.03
CA ASP A 302 11.79 15.15 75.38
C ASP A 302 11.66 16.52 76.07
N ASP A 303 10.74 16.63 77.02
CA ASP A 303 10.47 17.88 77.76
C ASP A 303 10.76 17.66 79.25
N SER A 304 11.66 18.49 79.79
CA SER A 304 12.28 18.34 81.10
C SER A 304 11.53 19.04 82.25
N GLU A 305 11.46 18.35 83.39
CA GLU A 305 11.38 18.76 84.82
C GLU A 305 10.90 20.18 85.29
N THR A 306 10.49 20.18 86.57
CA THR A 306 10.17 21.31 87.50
C THR A 306 8.76 21.93 87.36
N ASP A 307 7.99 22.17 88.42
CA ASP A 307 8.24 22.12 89.90
C ASP A 307 7.19 21.24 90.63
#